data_AF-A0A382M1E9-F1
#
_entry.id   AF-A0A382M1E9-F1
#
_cell.length_a   1.000
_cell.length_b   1.000
_cell.length_c   1.000
_cell.angle_alpha   90.00
_cell.angle_beta   90.00
_cell.angle_gamma   90.00
#
_symmetry.space_group_name_H-M   'P 1'
#
loop_
_entity.id
_entity.type
_entity.pdbx_description
1 polymer ?
#
loop_
_entity_poly.entity_id
_entity_poly.type
_entity_poly.pdbx_seq_one_letter_code
_entity_poly.pdbx_strand_id
1 'polypeptide(L)' 'VPLRRTSYRSAVLWLDQQGLVLRQVQIIEENGNERTITLRGVDFDAAVPVDWFSFTPPPGVLVISR' A
#
# COMPACT_ATOMS: atom_id res chain seq x y z
N VAL A 1 16.24 -9.28 0.33
CA VAL A 1 15.82 -9.81 -0.99
C VAL A 1 15.92 -8.69 -2.00
N PRO A 2 16.64 -8.83 -3.13
CA PRO A 2 16.66 -7.75 -4.12
C PRO A 2 15.27 -7.63 -4.73
N LEU A 3 14.75 -6.40 -4.82
CA LEU A 3 13.53 -6.10 -5.57
C LEU A 3 13.78 -6.53 -7.01
N ARG A 4 13.26 -7.69 -7.42
CA ARG A 4 13.11 -8.00 -8.85
C ARG A 4 12.40 -6.79 -9.45
N ARG A 5 12.86 -6.30 -10.62
CA ARG A 5 12.11 -5.26 -11.35
C ARG A 5 10.67 -5.74 -11.46
N THR A 6 9.78 -5.16 -10.67
CA THR A 6 8.36 -5.36 -10.86
C THR A 6 8.03 -4.49 -12.05
N SER A 7 7.77 -5.14 -13.18
CA SER A 7 7.58 -4.44 -14.42
C SER A 7 6.19 -3.81 -14.44
N TYR A 8 6.10 -2.61 -13.88
CA TYR A 8 4.92 -1.77 -13.99
C TYR A 8 4.95 -1.06 -15.34
N ARG A 9 3.83 -1.07 -16.05
CA ARG A 9 3.68 -0.41 -17.35
C ARG A 9 3.27 1.05 -17.18
N SER A 10 2.28 1.30 -16.31
CA SER A 10 1.79 2.64 -16.05
C SER A 10 1.09 2.70 -14.70
N ALA A 11 0.92 3.93 -14.20
CA ALA A 11 0.05 4.21 -13.08
C ALA A 11 -0.75 5.48 -13.35
N VAL A 12 -2.00 5.49 -12.89
CA VAL A 12 -2.84 6.69 -12.82
C VAL A 12 -3.04 7.03 -11.36
N LEU A 13 -2.82 8.30 -11.02
CA LEU A 13 -2.97 8.83 -9.67
C LEU A 13 -4.13 9.81 -9.67
N TRP A 14 -5.06 9.64 -8.73
CA TRP A 14 -6.11 10.62 -8.47
C TRP A 14 -5.78 11.31 -7.16
N LEU A 15 -5.51 12.61 -7.27
CA LEU A 15 -5.33 13.49 -6.12
C LEU A 15 -6.65 14.22 -5.85
N ASP A 16 -6.88 14.55 -4.59
CA ASP A 16 -7.94 15.45 -4.20
C ASP A 16 -7.74 16.83 -4.87
N GLN A 17 -8.84 17.50 -5.22
CA GLN A 17 -8.76 18.84 -5.82
C GLN A 17 -8.48 19.93 -4.79
N GLN A 18 -8.89 19.71 -3.53
CA GLN A 18 -8.79 20.70 -2.46
C GLN A 18 -7.51 20.55 -1.62
N GLY A 19 -6.73 19.49 -1.83
CA GLY A 19 -5.49 19.25 -1.11
C GLY A 19 -4.61 18.20 -1.78
N LEU A 20 -3.36 18.08 -1.35
CA LEU A 20 -2.41 17.10 -1.88
C LEU A 20 -2.63 15.69 -1.29
N VAL A 21 -3.87 15.21 -1.34
CA VAL A 21 -4.26 13.91 -0.77
C VAL A 21 -4.47 12.90 -1.88
N LEU A 22 -3.72 11.80 -1.87
CA LEU A 22 -3.93 10.70 -2.79
C LEU A 22 -5.23 9.97 -2.46
N ARG A 23 -6.14 9.84 -3.43
CA ARG A 23 -7.44 9.19 -3.29
C ARG A 23 -7.49 7.83 -3.96
N GLN A 24 -6.81 7.69 -5.09
CA GLN A 24 -6.78 6.44 -5.82
C GLN A 24 -5.47 6.26 -6.56
N VAL A 25 -5.07 5.00 -6.69
CA VAL A 25 -3.97 4.56 -7.54
C VAL A 25 -4.49 3.41 -8.39
N GLN A 26 -4.30 3.50 -9.70
CA GLN A 26 -4.50 2.40 -10.62
C GLN A 26 -3.12 2.05 -11.18
N ILE A 27 -2.75 0.77 -11.13
CA ILE A 27 -1.46 0.27 -11.58
C ILE A 27 -1.72 -0.79 -12.64
N ILE A 28 -1.07 -0.64 -13.80
CA ILE A 28 -1.06 -1.63 -14.87
C ILE A 28 0.31 -2.33 -14.83
N GLU A 29 0.32 -3.63 -14.60
CA GLU A 29 1.50 -4.49 -14.64
C GLU A 29 1.78 -4.95 -16.10
N GLU A 30 3.02 -5.36 -16.42
CA GLU A 30 3.39 -5.83 -17.78
C GLU A 30 2.60 -7.06 -18.24
N ASN A 31 2.20 -7.93 -17.29
CA ASN A 31 1.33 -9.07 -17.56
C ASN A 31 -0.12 -8.66 -17.88
N GLY A 32 -0.42 -7.36 -17.94
CA GLY A 32 -1.75 -6.80 -18.19
C GLY A 32 -2.65 -6.76 -16.96
N ASN A 33 -2.15 -7.19 -15.80
CA ASN A 33 -2.92 -7.18 -14.56
C ASN A 33 -3.14 -5.75 -14.09
N GLU A 34 -4.39 -5.44 -13.75
CA GLU A 34 -4.79 -4.10 -13.30
C GLU A 34 -5.14 -4.15 -11.82
N ARG A 35 -4.54 -3.26 -11.04
CA ARG A 35 -4.81 -3.12 -9.61
C ARG A 35 -5.25 -1.71 -9.30
N THR A 36 -6.42 -1.60 -8.69
CA THR A 36 -6.98 -0.32 -8.22
C THR A 36 -7.02 -0.30 -6.71
N ILE A 37 -6.35 0.69 -6.11
CA ILE A 37 -6.26 0.93 -4.67
C ILE A 37 -6.98 2.25 -4.39
N THR A 38 -7.96 2.23 -3.49
CA THR A 38 -8.68 3.44 -3.06
C THR A 38 -8.31 3.76 -1.62
N LEU A 39 -7.83 4.98 -1.38
CA LEU A 39 -7.49 5.45 -0.05
C LEU A 39 -8.68 6.21 0.55
N ARG A 40 -9.09 5.81 1.75
CA ARG A 40 -10.16 6.43 2.53
C ARG A 40 -9.66 6.70 3.94
N GLY A 41 -10.19 7.76 4.57
CA GLY A 41 -9.82 8.10 5.95
C GLY A 41 -8.34 8.47 6.13
N VAL A 42 -7.78 9.25 5.19
CA VAL A 42 -6.38 9.68 5.26
C VAL A 42 -6.25 10.81 6.29
N ASP A 43 -5.35 10.61 7.26
CA ASP A 43 -4.94 11.59 8.26
C ASP A 43 -3.41 11.74 8.19
N PHE A 44 -2.92 12.98 8.13
CA PHE A 44 -1.50 13.29 7.93
C PHE A 44 -0.73 13.52 9.23
N ASP A 45 -1.42 13.86 10.32
CA ASP A 45 -0.81 14.24 11.59
C ASP A 45 -1.23 13.30 12.73
N ALA A 46 -1.60 12.07 12.38
CA ALA A 46 -1.98 11.06 13.34
C ALA A 46 -0.79 10.65 14.23
N ALA A 47 -0.95 10.78 15.55
CA ALA A 47 -0.03 10.20 16.51
C ALA A 47 -0.31 8.70 16.67
N VAL A 48 0.68 7.87 16.38
CA VAL A 48 0.58 6.40 16.53
C VAL A 48 1.50 5.89 17.66
N PRO A 49 1.09 4.83 18.38
CA PRO A 49 1.94 4.14 19.36
C PRO A 49 3.28 3.65 18.77
N VAL A 50 4.29 3.48 19.63
CA VAL A 50 5.64 3.04 19.24
C VAL A 50 5.65 1.65 18.57
N ASP A 51 4.67 0.81 18.91
CA ASP A 51 4.52 -0.55 18.44
C ASP A 51 3.53 -0.69 17.27
N TRP A 52 3.00 0.42 16.73
CA TRP A 52 1.97 0.40 15.68
C TRP A 52 2.38 -0.39 14.42
N PHE A 53 3.67 -0.40 14.09
CA PHE A 53 4.22 -1.14 12.94
C PHE A 53 4.79 -2.51 13.33
N SER A 54 4.37 -3.06 14.48
CA SER A 54 4.70 -4.42 14.91
C SER A 54 3.57 -5.39 14.59
N PHE A 55 3.92 -6.62 14.28
CA PHE A 55 2.95 -7.71 14.13
C PHE A 55 3.17 -8.76 15.21
N THR A 56 2.18 -8.93 16.09
CA THR A 56 2.14 -10.05 17.04
C THR A 56 1.22 -11.13 16.47
N PRO A 57 1.73 -12.32 16.12
CA PRO A 57 0.89 -13.37 15.59
C PRO A 57 -0.13 -13.83 16.64
N PRO A 58 -1.40 -14.05 16.26
CA PRO A 58 -2.38 -14.68 17.15
C PRO A 58 -1.91 -16.06 17.64
N PRO A 59 -2.38 -16.53 18.81
CA PRO A 59 -2.07 -17.88 19.30
C PRO A 59 -2.41 -18.97 18.28
N GLY A 60 -1.55 -19.98 18.15
CA GLY A 60 -1.74 -21.12 17.25
C GLY A 60 -1.39 -20.86 15.78
N VAL A 61 -0.95 -19.65 15.43
CA VAL A 61 -0.51 -19.33 14.05
C VAL A 61 0.89 -19.88 13.80
N LEU A 62 1.04 -20.61 12.70
CA LEU A 62 2.34 -21.00 12.16
C LEU A 62 3.01 -19.78 11.50
N VAL A 63 4.15 -19.34 12.06
CA VAL A 63 4.96 -18.29 11.44
C VAL A 63 5.98 -18.93 10.51
N ILE A 64 5.81 -18.71 9.21
CA ILE A 64 6.81 -19.07 8.19
C ILE A 64 7.68 -17.84 7.97
N SER A 65 8.96 -17.91 8.36
CA SER A 65 9.96 -16.88 8.08
C SER A 65 10.93 -17.37 7.01
N ARG A 66 11.64 -16.45 6.37
CA ARG A 66 12.54 -16.71 5.24
C ARG A 66 13.93 -16.20 5.52
#